data_AF-A0A1E7I5R0-F1
#
_entry.id   AF-A0A1E7I5R0-F1
#
_cell.length_a   1.000
_cell.length_b   1.000
_cell.length_c   1.000
_cell.angle_alpha   90.00
_cell.angle_beta   90.00
_cell.angle_gamma   90.00
#
_symmetry.space_group_name_H-M   'P 1'
#
loop_
_entity.id
_entity.type
_entity.pdbx_description
1 polymer ?
#
loop_
_entity_poly.entity_id
_entity_poly.type
_entity_poly.pdbx_seq_one_letter_code
_entity_poly.pdbx_strand_id
1 'polypeptide(L)'
;MSELTEAQKLCNIGYEHLRDSDDQQAFSFFKAAAILGDDKAQFELGVAYSFGRGVKQDYEESYKYYELSAKQGNIYSMGNISLMLQNGQGTQRDEEKAIKYLKLAAEQGNTGAQCNLGGQYMAESKYLKQDINKALAWLSLAAKDTGHPASVDAKFKLGSIYYNFSDGGLRIEQALKAREWWHIAAQQGHLEAKRFLAKMFPGHDIAAWQAAEDFAKVTPLASEISQIIINYREGEIAPLDNNHVLKWISQFPVNDQYHILKELLHILNISYLSKEKAMSFIDEVVSLPELVTDDPEYFWNNVSLLDIQNGGSSQKDLITLVQDAVLKKYNVTANTNYSTGHDFIYIDDVLFSGNRLRSDLESWIKDYAPSSCTINIIVLAYYLGGQYYCTQKLEEKAKLCSKSIKFTWWRATELENRKKYYNHSDVYSATFFPNNTDVQSYLNVLTGAGYPPFKREVLKNPYNSPCFSSEQGRQTLEEAFLTAGVQIRKKCSLLPETMRPLGYSKLNTLGFGSTIIAYRNCPNTTPLVFWVGEPWYPLFPRKTNLKKK
;
A
#
# COMPACT_ATOMS: atom_id res chain seq x y z
N MET A 1 43.31 24.71 -12.82
CA MET A 1 42.37 25.40 -13.72
C MET A 1 43.13 25.70 -14.99
N SER A 2 42.67 25.24 -16.15
CA SER A 2 43.30 25.61 -17.43
C SER A 2 43.07 27.10 -17.69
N GLU A 3 44.11 27.83 -18.08
CA GLU A 3 43.95 29.22 -18.52
C GLU A 3 43.01 29.28 -19.73
N LEU A 4 42.16 30.30 -19.78
CA LEU A 4 41.27 30.54 -20.93
C LEU A 4 42.11 30.81 -22.18
N THR A 5 41.72 30.19 -23.29
CA THR A 5 42.29 30.49 -24.60
C THR A 5 41.97 31.92 -25.02
N GLU A 6 42.75 32.49 -25.94
CA GLU A 6 42.47 33.83 -26.46
C GLU A 6 41.09 33.94 -27.09
N ALA A 7 40.65 32.89 -27.80
CA ALA A 7 39.31 32.80 -28.38
C ALA A 7 38.21 32.90 -27.31
N GLN A 8 38.38 32.20 -26.18
CA GLN A 8 37.43 32.26 -25.05
C GLN A 8 37.44 33.61 -24.34
N LYS A 9 38.59 34.27 -24.20
CA LYS A 9 38.69 35.61 -23.61
C LYS A 9 37.92 36.63 -24.46
N LEU A 10 38.13 36.61 -25.78
CA LEU A 10 37.41 37.46 -26.72
C LEU A 10 35.89 37.18 -26.70
N CYS A 11 35.50 35.90 -26.63
CA CYS A 11 34.08 35.54 -26.51
C CYS A 11 33.45 36.10 -25.21
N ASN A 12 34.17 36.04 -24.08
CA ASN A 12 33.68 36.58 -22.82
C ASN A 12 33.50 38.11 -22.88
N ILE A 13 34.43 38.84 -23.51
CA ILE A 13 34.29 40.29 -23.74
C ILE A 13 33.08 40.57 -24.63
N GLY A 14 32.83 39.74 -25.65
CA GLY A 14 31.61 39.83 -26.45
C GLY A 14 30.34 39.73 -25.62
N TYR A 15 30.29 38.79 -24.65
CA TYR A 15 29.16 38.67 -23.72
C TYR A 15 29.00 39.87 -22.77
N GLU A 16 30.10 40.50 -22.35
CA GLU A 16 30.07 41.73 -21.55
C GLU A 16 29.40 42.87 -22.33
N HIS A 17 29.82 43.10 -23.59
CA HIS A 17 29.19 44.11 -24.44
C HIS A 17 27.71 43.79 -24.75
N LEU A 18 27.38 42.50 -24.95
CA LEU A 18 25.99 42.09 -25.16
C LEU A 18 25.12 42.39 -23.92
N ARG A 19 25.67 42.22 -22.72
CA ARG A 19 25.00 42.59 -21.46
C ARG A 19 24.76 44.09 -21.34
N ASP A 20 25.69 44.89 -21.85
CA ASP A 20 25.60 46.35 -21.89
C ASP A 20 24.75 46.86 -23.09
N SER A 21 24.14 45.95 -23.85
CA SER A 21 23.32 46.24 -25.03
C SER A 21 24.08 46.94 -26.17
N ASP A 22 25.41 46.75 -26.24
CA ASP A 22 26.24 47.20 -27.36
C ASP A 22 26.44 46.04 -28.37
N ASP A 23 25.40 45.82 -29.19
CA ASP A 23 25.40 44.75 -30.18
C ASP A 23 26.53 44.88 -31.21
N GLN A 24 26.99 46.10 -31.51
CA GLN A 24 28.01 46.33 -32.53
C GLN A 24 29.41 45.95 -32.03
N GLN A 25 29.72 46.27 -30.78
CA GLN A 25 30.96 45.79 -30.15
C GLN A 25 30.90 44.29 -29.85
N ALA A 26 29.77 43.80 -29.32
CA ALA A 26 29.57 42.37 -29.09
C ALA A 26 29.81 41.56 -30.35
N PHE A 27 29.21 41.96 -31.48
CA PHE A 27 29.42 41.34 -32.78
C PHE A 27 30.90 41.33 -33.20
N SER A 28 31.61 42.44 -33.00
CA SER A 28 33.03 42.55 -33.37
C SER A 28 33.92 41.59 -32.59
N PHE A 29 33.69 41.47 -31.28
CA PHE A 29 34.41 40.54 -30.41
C PHE A 29 34.04 39.07 -30.67
N PHE A 30 32.75 38.75 -30.86
CA PHE A 30 32.34 37.41 -31.30
C PHE A 30 32.94 37.04 -32.66
N LYS A 31 33.06 38.01 -33.58
CA LYS A 31 33.71 37.79 -34.87
C LYS A 31 35.20 37.44 -34.72
N ALA A 32 35.92 38.17 -33.88
CA ALA A 32 37.33 37.88 -33.59
C ALA A 32 37.50 36.50 -32.94
N ALA A 33 36.68 36.17 -31.93
CA ALA A 33 36.70 34.88 -31.25
C ALA A 33 36.34 33.70 -32.17
N ALA A 34 35.34 33.87 -33.04
CA ALA A 34 34.90 32.85 -33.98
C ALA A 34 35.95 32.54 -35.06
N ILE A 35 36.73 33.54 -35.51
CA ILE A 35 37.87 33.36 -36.43
C ILE A 35 38.95 32.47 -35.78
N LEU A 36 39.13 32.59 -34.47
CA LEU A 36 40.03 31.75 -33.68
C LEU A 36 39.42 30.38 -33.32
N GLY A 37 38.19 30.10 -33.76
CA GLY A 37 37.56 28.80 -33.64
C GLY A 37 36.66 28.60 -32.41
N ASP A 38 36.36 29.64 -31.62
CA ASP A 38 35.48 29.47 -30.44
C ASP A 38 34.03 29.11 -30.85
N ASP A 39 33.51 27.99 -30.33
CA ASP A 39 32.21 27.44 -30.73
C ASP A 39 31.03 28.30 -30.25
N LYS A 40 31.17 28.94 -29.07
CA LYS A 40 30.15 29.83 -28.49
C LYS A 40 30.09 31.13 -29.28
N ALA A 41 31.23 31.71 -29.62
CA ALA A 41 31.28 32.89 -30.46
C ALA A 41 30.71 32.62 -31.87
N GLN A 42 30.97 31.44 -32.45
CA GLN A 42 30.34 31.03 -33.71
C GLN A 42 28.81 30.87 -33.56
N PHE A 43 28.32 30.34 -32.43
CA PHE A 43 26.88 30.31 -32.14
C PHE A 43 26.30 31.73 -32.05
N GLU A 44 26.93 32.65 -31.31
CA GLU A 44 26.46 34.02 -31.16
C GLU A 44 26.50 34.81 -32.47
N LEU A 45 27.47 34.56 -33.35
CA LEU A 45 27.42 35.09 -34.72
C LEU A 45 26.24 34.56 -35.52
N GLY A 46 25.95 33.26 -35.38
CA GLY A 46 24.75 32.65 -35.94
C GLY A 46 23.48 33.39 -35.48
N VAL A 47 23.38 33.71 -34.19
CA VAL A 47 22.28 34.51 -33.61
C VAL A 47 22.28 35.93 -34.18
N ALA A 48 23.43 36.59 -34.21
CA ALA A 48 23.57 37.96 -34.68
C ALA A 48 23.11 38.12 -36.14
N TYR A 49 23.54 37.23 -37.03
CA TYR A 49 23.08 37.21 -38.41
C TYR A 49 21.60 36.80 -38.56
N SER A 50 21.10 35.90 -37.70
CA SER A 50 19.68 35.50 -37.71
C SER A 50 18.74 36.64 -37.32
N PHE A 51 19.14 37.51 -36.40
CA PHE A 51 18.29 38.58 -35.86
C PHE A 51 18.72 40.00 -36.27
N GLY A 52 19.83 40.14 -36.98
CA GLY A 52 20.40 41.44 -37.34
C GLY A 52 20.96 42.23 -36.14
N ARG A 53 21.54 41.55 -35.14
CA ARG A 53 22.14 42.21 -33.96
C ARG A 53 23.58 42.63 -34.26
N GLY A 54 23.83 43.94 -34.34
CA GLY A 54 25.15 44.50 -34.63
C GLY A 54 25.62 44.28 -36.07
N VAL A 55 24.82 43.63 -36.91
CA VAL A 55 25.07 43.32 -38.32
C VAL A 55 23.75 43.28 -39.09
N LYS A 56 23.78 43.44 -40.42
CA LYS A 56 22.59 43.21 -41.25
C LYS A 56 22.18 41.74 -41.17
N GLN A 57 20.88 41.47 -41.03
CA GLN A 57 20.34 40.11 -41.04
C GLN A 57 20.70 39.36 -42.33
N ASP A 58 21.21 38.14 -42.18
CA ASP A 58 21.62 37.26 -43.27
C ASP A 58 21.50 35.78 -42.84
N TYR A 59 20.51 35.08 -43.38
CA TYR A 59 20.28 33.70 -42.99
C TYR A 59 21.31 32.72 -43.56
N GLU A 60 21.95 33.02 -44.69
CA GLU A 60 22.99 32.16 -45.25
C GLU A 60 24.25 32.21 -44.39
N GLU A 61 24.67 33.40 -43.97
CA GLU A 61 25.76 33.54 -43.01
C GLU A 61 25.42 32.94 -41.65
N SER A 62 24.18 33.13 -41.17
CA SER A 62 23.71 32.50 -39.94
C SER A 62 23.82 30.97 -39.99
N TYR A 63 23.37 30.35 -41.10
CA TYR A 63 23.48 28.91 -41.30
C TYR A 63 24.94 28.44 -41.27
N LYS A 64 25.85 29.15 -41.96
CA LYS A 64 27.29 28.82 -41.99
C LYS A 64 27.90 28.83 -40.59
N TYR A 65 27.63 29.87 -39.80
CA TYR A 65 28.20 30.00 -38.45
C TYR A 65 27.61 29.00 -37.46
N TYR A 66 26.31 28.73 -37.52
CA TYR A 66 25.74 27.62 -36.75
C TYR A 66 26.35 26.29 -37.20
N GLU A 67 26.56 26.03 -38.49
CA GLU A 67 27.15 24.77 -38.97
C GLU A 67 28.59 24.58 -38.46
N LEU A 68 29.39 25.64 -38.42
CA LEU A 68 30.73 25.63 -37.82
C LEU A 68 30.66 25.29 -36.32
N SER A 69 29.80 25.98 -35.58
CA SER A 69 29.62 25.76 -34.14
C SER A 69 29.09 24.35 -33.82
N ALA A 70 28.14 23.85 -34.60
CA ALA A 70 27.58 22.51 -34.46
C ALA A 70 28.60 21.40 -34.75
N LYS A 71 29.51 21.59 -35.73
CA LYS A 71 30.63 20.65 -35.99
C LYS A 71 31.57 20.51 -34.79
N GLN A 72 31.61 21.51 -33.91
CA GLN A 72 32.39 21.49 -32.67
C GLN A 72 31.60 20.98 -31.46
N GLY A 73 30.35 20.52 -31.64
CA GLY A 73 29.54 19.94 -30.58
C GLY A 73 28.58 20.92 -29.90
N ASN A 74 28.42 22.15 -30.40
CA ASN A 74 27.50 23.11 -29.78
C ASN A 74 26.02 22.69 -29.97
N ILE A 75 25.37 22.32 -28.87
CA ILE A 75 24.01 21.77 -28.86
C ILE A 75 22.94 22.77 -29.33
N TYR A 76 23.13 24.07 -29.07
CA TYR A 76 22.18 25.11 -29.45
C TYR A 76 22.23 25.37 -30.96
N SER A 77 23.44 25.38 -31.53
CA SER A 77 23.65 25.42 -32.98
C SER A 77 23.03 24.22 -33.70
N MET A 78 23.17 23.01 -33.17
CA MET A 78 22.51 21.83 -33.74
C MET A 78 20.98 21.97 -33.78
N GLY A 79 20.37 22.49 -32.71
CA GLY A 79 18.94 22.78 -32.65
C GLY A 79 18.49 23.81 -33.68
N ASN A 80 19.24 24.92 -33.82
CA ASN A 80 18.93 25.97 -34.79
C ASN A 80 19.11 25.51 -36.24
N ILE A 81 20.15 24.73 -36.55
CA ILE A 81 20.34 24.14 -37.89
C ILE A 81 19.17 23.24 -38.26
N SER A 82 18.71 22.40 -37.33
CA SER A 82 17.54 21.54 -37.57
C SER A 82 16.33 22.37 -37.99
N LEU A 83 16.06 23.48 -37.31
CA LEU A 83 14.94 24.36 -37.64
C LEU A 83 15.13 25.06 -38.99
N MET A 84 16.34 25.56 -39.27
CA MET A 84 16.66 26.21 -40.55
C MET A 84 16.52 25.25 -41.74
N LEU A 85 16.96 24.00 -41.60
CA LEU A 85 16.80 22.96 -42.62
C LEU A 85 15.34 22.52 -42.80
N GLN A 86 14.53 22.54 -41.74
CA GLN A 86 13.08 22.29 -41.85
C GLN A 86 12.37 23.40 -42.63
N ASN A 87 12.75 24.66 -42.37
CA ASN A 87 12.11 25.83 -42.95
C ASN A 87 12.72 26.28 -44.30
N GLY A 88 13.88 25.73 -44.69
CA GLY A 88 14.62 26.21 -45.86
C GLY A 88 15.15 27.64 -45.69
N GLN A 89 15.53 28.01 -44.47
CA GLN A 89 15.96 29.36 -44.13
C GLN A 89 17.49 29.44 -44.22
N GLY A 90 18.02 30.26 -45.14
CA GLY A 90 19.46 30.38 -45.37
C GLY A 90 20.14 29.15 -45.99
N THR A 91 19.35 28.15 -46.37
CA THR A 91 19.77 26.90 -47.01
C THR A 91 18.56 26.24 -47.69
N GLN A 92 18.77 25.22 -48.52
CA GLN A 92 17.67 24.43 -49.06
C GLN A 92 17.03 23.55 -47.96
N ARG A 93 15.72 23.32 -48.07
CA ARG A 93 15.01 22.44 -47.14
C ARG A 93 15.54 21.00 -47.24
N ASP A 94 15.95 20.42 -46.12
CA ASP A 94 16.42 19.04 -46.02
C ASP A 94 15.98 18.43 -44.69
N GLU A 95 14.85 17.71 -44.75
CA GLU A 95 14.19 17.14 -43.58
C GLU A 95 14.96 15.95 -42.98
N GLU A 96 15.68 15.19 -43.80
CA GLU A 96 16.51 14.09 -43.32
C GLU A 96 17.70 14.61 -42.53
N LYS A 97 18.41 15.62 -43.07
CA LYS A 97 19.52 16.28 -42.39
C LYS A 97 19.04 17.01 -41.12
N ALA A 98 17.85 17.61 -41.16
CA ALA A 98 17.26 18.23 -39.97
C ALA A 98 17.04 17.22 -38.83
N ILE A 99 16.43 16.06 -39.10
CA ILE A 99 16.20 15.02 -38.09
C ILE A 99 17.52 14.49 -37.51
N LYS A 100 18.59 14.40 -38.32
CA LYS A 100 19.92 14.00 -37.83
C LYS A 100 20.46 14.98 -36.79
N TYR A 101 20.44 16.28 -37.08
CA TYR A 101 20.87 17.31 -36.12
C TYR A 101 19.97 17.36 -34.88
N LEU A 102 18.65 17.18 -35.06
CA LEU A 102 17.70 17.15 -33.96
C LEU A 102 17.98 16.01 -32.98
N LYS A 103 18.28 14.80 -33.49
CA LYS A 103 18.67 13.64 -32.67
C LYS A 103 19.95 13.90 -31.90
N LEU A 104 20.99 14.40 -32.56
CA LEU A 104 22.27 14.71 -31.92
C LEU A 104 22.11 15.73 -30.78
N ALA A 105 21.31 16.79 -30.99
CA ALA A 105 21.09 17.79 -29.95
C ALA A 105 20.25 17.24 -28.78
N ALA A 106 19.24 16.41 -29.07
CA ALA A 106 18.40 15.78 -28.04
C ALA A 106 19.20 14.79 -27.17
N GLU A 107 20.07 13.98 -27.78
CA GLU A 107 20.98 13.05 -27.11
C GLU A 107 21.97 13.76 -26.18
N GLN A 108 22.37 14.99 -26.52
CA GLN A 108 23.23 15.83 -25.69
C GLN A 108 22.48 16.70 -24.68
N GLY A 109 21.18 16.47 -24.47
CA GLY A 109 20.42 17.10 -23.39
C GLY A 109 19.73 18.42 -23.75
N ASN A 110 19.68 18.83 -25.02
CA ASN A 110 18.97 20.05 -25.39
C ASN A 110 17.44 19.85 -25.23
N THR A 111 16.84 20.54 -24.26
CA THR A 111 15.40 20.44 -23.92
C THR A 111 14.47 20.72 -25.10
N GLY A 112 14.78 21.74 -25.90
CA GLY A 112 14.01 22.08 -27.11
C GLY A 112 14.05 20.96 -28.15
N ALA A 113 15.24 20.41 -28.40
CA ALA A 113 15.42 19.29 -29.32
C ALA A 113 14.73 18.01 -28.83
N GLN A 114 14.79 17.71 -27.53
CA GLN A 114 14.06 16.59 -26.93
C GLN A 114 12.53 16.74 -27.09
N CYS A 115 11.99 17.93 -26.82
CA CYS A 115 10.56 18.19 -26.99
C CYS A 115 10.12 18.06 -28.46
N ASN A 116 10.94 18.56 -29.38
CA ASN A 116 10.67 18.50 -30.82
C ASN A 116 10.79 17.07 -31.35
N LEU A 117 11.85 16.34 -30.98
CA LEU A 117 12.04 14.95 -31.39
C LEU A 117 10.93 14.05 -30.83
N GLY A 118 10.54 14.25 -29.57
CA GLY A 118 9.40 13.57 -28.97
C GLY A 118 8.10 13.83 -29.74
N GLY A 119 7.86 15.08 -30.16
CA GLY A 119 6.73 15.44 -31.03
C GLY A 119 6.77 14.79 -32.41
N GLN A 120 7.95 14.69 -33.04
CA GLN A 120 8.11 14.03 -34.34
C GLN A 120 7.76 12.53 -34.27
N TYR A 121 8.08 11.85 -33.15
CA TYR A 121 7.70 10.45 -32.96
C TYR A 121 6.20 10.24 -32.68
N MET A 122 5.41 11.30 -32.43
CA MET A 122 3.95 11.19 -32.23
C MET A 122 3.18 10.96 -33.52
N ALA A 123 3.78 11.19 -34.69
CA ALA A 123 3.15 11.02 -36.00
C ALA A 123 4.10 10.38 -37.01
N GLU A 124 3.57 9.79 -38.07
CA GLU A 124 4.37 9.24 -39.17
C GLU A 124 4.86 10.37 -40.08
N SER A 125 6.14 10.34 -40.46
CA SER A 125 6.71 11.19 -41.51
C SER A 125 7.51 10.36 -42.51
N LYS A 126 7.88 10.97 -43.65
CA LYS A 126 8.67 10.31 -44.70
C LYS A 126 10.02 9.77 -44.17
N TYR A 127 10.56 10.38 -43.12
CA TYR A 127 11.91 10.12 -42.60
C TYR A 127 11.91 9.58 -41.16
N LEU A 128 10.74 9.49 -40.52
CA LEU A 128 10.59 8.99 -39.16
C LEU A 128 9.26 8.23 -39.02
N LYS A 129 9.34 6.95 -38.62
CA LYS A 129 8.16 6.17 -38.27
C LYS A 129 7.59 6.64 -36.93
N GLN A 130 6.27 6.59 -36.79
CA GLN A 130 5.60 6.84 -35.51
C GLN A 130 6.08 5.83 -34.46
N ASP A 131 6.43 6.31 -33.27
CA ASP A 131 6.89 5.48 -32.15
C ASP A 131 6.56 6.16 -30.82
N ILE A 132 5.41 5.80 -30.25
CA ILE A 132 4.91 6.47 -29.05
C ILE A 132 5.79 6.22 -27.82
N ASN A 133 6.49 5.08 -27.75
CA ASN A 133 7.42 4.81 -26.66
C ASN A 133 8.61 5.75 -26.71
N LYS A 134 9.16 6.00 -27.92
CA LYS A 134 10.20 7.02 -28.09
C LYS A 134 9.67 8.43 -27.83
N ALA A 135 8.45 8.73 -28.24
CA ALA A 135 7.81 10.01 -27.93
C ALA A 135 7.73 10.24 -26.41
N LEU A 136 7.21 9.27 -25.66
CA LEU A 136 7.14 9.30 -24.20
C LEU A 136 8.53 9.48 -23.58
N ALA A 137 9.54 8.75 -24.04
CA ALA A 137 10.89 8.84 -23.51
C ALA A 137 11.50 10.24 -23.67
N TRP A 138 11.46 10.79 -24.89
CA TRP A 138 12.02 12.11 -25.18
C TRP A 138 11.26 13.25 -24.51
N LEU A 139 9.93 13.21 -24.52
CA LEU A 139 9.11 14.23 -23.87
C LEU A 139 9.26 14.19 -22.35
N SER A 140 9.41 13.00 -21.76
CA SER A 140 9.66 12.86 -20.32
C SER A 140 11.02 13.42 -19.91
N LEU A 141 12.04 13.33 -20.77
CA LEU A 141 13.32 13.99 -20.54
C LEU A 141 13.17 15.51 -20.60
N ALA A 142 12.52 16.04 -21.63
CA ALA A 142 12.31 17.48 -21.79
C ALA A 142 11.49 18.08 -20.63
N ALA A 143 10.47 17.36 -20.14
CA ALA A 143 9.59 17.83 -19.07
C ALA A 143 10.28 17.99 -17.69
N LYS A 144 11.47 17.39 -17.50
CA LYS A 144 12.26 17.53 -16.25
C LYS A 144 12.91 18.89 -16.10
N ASP A 145 13.13 19.60 -17.19
CA ASP A 145 13.68 20.95 -17.17
C ASP A 145 12.66 21.93 -16.56
N THR A 146 13.09 22.75 -15.60
CA THR A 146 12.24 23.69 -14.87
C THR A 146 12.33 25.13 -15.39
N GLY A 147 13.29 25.43 -16.26
CA GLY A 147 13.58 26.79 -16.74
C GLY A 147 13.33 27.02 -18.23
N HIS A 148 13.25 25.97 -19.04
CA HIS A 148 13.11 26.11 -20.50
C HIS A 148 11.63 26.05 -20.99
N PRO A 149 11.15 26.98 -21.85
CA PRO A 149 9.76 27.00 -22.34
C PRO A 149 9.30 25.69 -23.01
N ALA A 150 10.18 25.06 -23.79
CA ALA A 150 9.87 23.78 -24.44
C ALA A 150 9.57 22.62 -23.46
N SER A 151 9.95 22.73 -22.18
CA SER A 151 9.53 21.79 -21.13
C SER A 151 8.02 21.85 -20.91
N VAL A 152 7.44 23.05 -20.97
CA VAL A 152 6.00 23.25 -20.82
C VAL A 152 5.24 22.60 -21.97
N ASP A 153 5.74 22.77 -23.20
CA ASP A 153 5.19 22.11 -24.39
C ASP A 153 5.34 20.58 -24.32
N ALA A 154 6.44 20.09 -23.76
CA ALA A 154 6.65 18.65 -23.58
C ALA A 154 5.61 18.05 -22.63
N LYS A 155 5.30 18.74 -21.53
CA LYS A 155 4.22 18.37 -20.60
C LYS A 155 2.87 18.35 -21.31
N PHE A 156 2.56 19.37 -22.12
CA PHE A 156 1.32 19.37 -22.90
C PHE A 156 1.23 18.18 -23.88
N LYS A 157 2.32 17.85 -24.57
CA LYS A 157 2.39 16.70 -25.49
C LYS A 157 2.28 15.36 -24.76
N LEU A 158 2.89 15.22 -23.57
CA LEU A 158 2.69 14.03 -22.71
C LEU A 158 1.22 13.85 -22.36
N GLY A 159 0.54 14.92 -21.97
CA GLY A 159 -0.91 14.88 -21.71
C GLY A 159 -1.70 14.41 -22.94
N SER A 160 -1.32 14.89 -24.13
CA SER A 160 -1.95 14.51 -25.40
C SER A 160 -1.72 13.04 -25.78
N ILE A 161 -0.54 12.48 -25.49
CA ILE A 161 -0.27 11.05 -25.71
C ILE A 161 -1.16 10.18 -24.82
N TYR A 162 -1.23 10.48 -23.52
CA TYR A 162 -2.07 9.72 -22.60
C TYR A 162 -3.56 9.83 -22.94
N TYR A 163 -3.97 10.97 -23.50
CA TYR A 163 -5.33 11.16 -23.97
C TYR A 163 -5.66 10.32 -25.22
N ASN A 164 -4.78 10.31 -26.23
CA ASN A 164 -5.04 9.63 -27.50
C ASN A 164 -4.92 8.09 -27.43
N PHE A 165 -4.33 7.52 -26.38
CA PHE A 165 -4.21 6.06 -26.20
C PHE A 165 -5.53 5.34 -25.81
N SER A 166 -6.64 6.07 -25.78
CA SER A 166 -7.96 5.50 -25.54
C SER A 166 -8.61 5.03 -26.85
N ASP A 167 -8.57 3.72 -27.07
CA ASP A 167 -9.15 3.04 -28.23
C ASP A 167 -10.69 2.98 -28.12
N GLY A 168 -11.37 4.13 -28.27
CA GLY A 168 -12.84 4.25 -28.24
C GLY A 168 -13.48 4.38 -26.84
N GLY A 169 -12.68 4.50 -25.78
CA GLY A 169 -13.15 4.80 -24.43
C GLY A 169 -11.98 5.14 -23.50
N LEU A 170 -12.00 6.33 -22.90
CA LEU A 170 -10.93 6.81 -22.02
C LEU A 170 -10.90 5.94 -20.74
N ARG A 171 -9.88 5.07 -20.58
CA ARG A 171 -9.65 4.39 -19.30
C ARG A 171 -9.34 5.46 -18.24
N ILE A 172 -9.97 5.39 -17.07
CA ILE A 172 -9.88 6.42 -16.01
C ILE A 172 -8.41 6.77 -15.69
N GLU A 173 -7.53 5.77 -15.60
CA GLU A 173 -6.10 5.98 -15.31
C GLU A 173 -5.36 6.82 -16.37
N GLN A 174 -5.67 6.63 -17.65
CA GLN A 174 -5.07 7.39 -18.75
C GLN A 174 -5.62 8.81 -18.78
N ALA A 175 -6.91 8.98 -18.49
CA ALA A 175 -7.55 10.29 -18.34
C ALA A 175 -6.89 11.13 -17.25
N LEU A 176 -6.56 10.50 -16.11
CA LEU A 176 -5.90 11.15 -14.99
C LEU A 176 -4.48 11.58 -15.34
N LYS A 177 -3.69 10.70 -15.97
CA LYS A 177 -2.33 11.04 -16.45
C LYS A 177 -2.33 12.16 -17.49
N ALA A 178 -3.28 12.13 -18.42
CA ALA A 178 -3.44 13.18 -19.41
C ALA A 178 -3.68 14.55 -18.74
N ARG A 179 -4.59 14.57 -17.76
CA ARG A 179 -4.94 15.76 -16.99
C ARG A 179 -3.79 16.28 -16.14
N GLU A 180 -3.04 15.41 -15.46
CA GLU A 180 -1.89 15.79 -14.63
C GLU A 180 -0.88 16.61 -15.43
N TRP A 181 -0.45 16.07 -16.57
CA TRP A 181 0.49 16.74 -17.45
C TRP A 181 -0.05 18.05 -18.02
N TRP A 182 -1.32 18.09 -18.41
CA TRP A 182 -1.96 19.33 -18.84
C TRP A 182 -2.11 20.37 -17.72
N HIS A 183 -2.36 19.94 -16.48
CA HIS A 183 -2.46 20.83 -15.33
C HIS A 183 -1.13 21.52 -15.04
N ILE A 184 -0.04 20.74 -15.01
CA ILE A 184 1.30 21.30 -14.82
C ILE A 184 1.64 22.28 -15.96
N ALA A 185 1.35 21.93 -17.21
CA ALA A 185 1.55 22.82 -18.35
C ALA A 185 0.71 24.11 -18.25
N ALA A 186 -0.56 24.01 -17.84
CA ALA A 186 -1.46 25.15 -17.70
C ALA A 186 -1.06 26.10 -16.56
N GLN A 187 -0.59 25.57 -15.42
CA GLN A 187 -0.02 26.37 -14.33
C GLN A 187 1.20 27.17 -14.79
N GLN A 188 1.97 26.62 -15.74
CA GLN A 188 3.12 27.26 -16.37
C GLN A 188 2.74 28.13 -17.58
N GLY A 189 1.44 28.42 -17.77
CA GLY A 189 0.95 29.38 -18.76
C GLY A 189 0.56 28.80 -20.13
N HIS A 190 0.63 27.48 -20.32
CA HIS A 190 0.30 26.87 -21.62
C HIS A 190 -1.20 26.99 -21.95
N LEU A 191 -1.52 27.78 -22.97
CA LEU A 191 -2.91 28.14 -23.31
C LEU A 191 -3.73 26.95 -23.83
N GLU A 192 -3.15 26.08 -24.66
CA GLU A 192 -3.89 24.91 -25.17
C GLU A 192 -4.19 23.92 -24.07
N ALA A 193 -3.22 23.57 -23.21
CA ALA A 193 -3.45 22.77 -22.01
C ALA A 193 -4.64 23.29 -21.18
N LYS A 194 -4.72 24.61 -20.96
CA LYS A 194 -5.84 25.25 -20.25
C LYS A 194 -7.18 25.06 -20.97
N ARG A 195 -7.21 25.17 -22.30
CA ARG A 195 -8.41 24.93 -23.13
C ARG A 195 -8.83 23.46 -23.12
N PHE A 196 -7.88 22.53 -23.25
CA PHE A 196 -8.13 21.10 -23.19
C PHE A 196 -8.69 20.69 -21.83
N LEU A 197 -8.12 21.23 -20.73
CA LEU A 197 -8.67 21.02 -19.39
C LEU A 197 -10.11 21.53 -19.27
N ALA A 198 -10.39 22.74 -19.74
CA ALA A 198 -11.74 23.32 -19.67
C ALA A 198 -12.77 22.55 -20.52
N LYS A 199 -12.36 22.05 -21.69
CA LYS A 199 -13.22 21.30 -22.61
C LYS A 199 -13.51 19.88 -22.11
N MET A 200 -12.48 19.20 -21.61
CA MET A 200 -12.55 17.77 -21.28
C MET A 200 -13.00 17.51 -19.84
N PHE A 201 -12.86 18.51 -18.95
CA PHE A 201 -13.25 18.41 -17.54
C PHE A 201 -14.12 19.61 -17.12
N PRO A 202 -15.31 19.79 -17.75
CA PRO A 202 -16.21 20.89 -17.42
C PRO A 202 -16.82 20.69 -16.02
N GLY A 203 -16.75 21.71 -15.16
CA GLY A 203 -17.14 21.62 -13.75
C GLY A 203 -15.92 21.41 -12.85
N HIS A 204 -15.30 22.52 -12.43
CA HIS A 204 -14.25 22.47 -11.42
C HIS A 204 -14.90 22.36 -10.05
N ASP A 205 -15.09 21.13 -9.58
CA ASP A 205 -15.04 20.87 -8.15
C ASP A 205 -13.73 20.12 -7.85
N ILE A 206 -12.71 20.88 -7.44
CA ILE A 206 -11.42 20.31 -6.99
C ILE A 206 -11.67 19.24 -5.91
N ALA A 207 -12.75 19.35 -5.11
CA ALA A 207 -13.12 18.35 -4.12
C ALA A 207 -13.63 17.04 -4.74
N ALA A 208 -14.45 17.08 -5.80
CA ALA A 208 -14.87 15.88 -6.52
C ALA A 208 -13.69 15.15 -7.17
N TRP A 209 -12.64 15.88 -7.56
CA TRP A 209 -11.42 15.32 -8.13
C TRP A 209 -10.43 14.80 -7.10
N GLN A 210 -10.23 15.53 -6.00
CA GLN A 210 -9.48 15.02 -4.84
C GLN A 210 -10.14 13.73 -4.34
N ALA A 211 -11.48 13.71 -4.26
CA ALA A 211 -12.23 12.50 -3.96
C ALA A 211 -11.99 11.39 -4.99
N ALA A 212 -11.90 11.69 -6.29
CA ALA A 212 -11.59 10.69 -7.33
C ALA A 212 -10.14 10.17 -7.27
N GLU A 213 -9.16 11.03 -6.96
CA GLU A 213 -7.76 10.65 -6.79
C GLU A 213 -7.56 9.82 -5.52
N ASP A 214 -8.19 10.21 -4.43
CA ASP A 214 -8.17 9.46 -3.17
C ASP A 214 -8.93 8.14 -3.34
N PHE A 215 -10.04 8.12 -4.08
CA PHE A 215 -10.75 6.90 -4.47
C PHE A 215 -9.86 5.97 -5.32
N ALA A 216 -9.06 6.51 -6.25
CA ALA A 216 -8.13 5.73 -7.07
C ALA A 216 -6.99 5.12 -6.24
N LYS A 217 -6.53 5.79 -5.17
CA LYS A 217 -5.51 5.23 -4.25
C LYS A 217 -6.04 4.07 -3.41
N VAL A 218 -7.30 4.13 -3.00
CA VAL A 218 -7.91 3.11 -2.13
C VAL A 218 -8.43 1.90 -2.90
N THR A 219 -8.80 2.06 -4.17
CA THR A 219 -9.42 0.98 -4.97
C THR A 219 -8.54 -0.27 -5.11
N PRO A 220 -7.23 -0.20 -5.42
CA PRO A 220 -6.37 -1.38 -5.47
C PRO A 220 -6.28 -2.10 -4.13
N LEU A 221 -6.07 -1.34 -3.04
CA LEU A 221 -5.98 -1.89 -1.69
C LEU A 221 -7.29 -2.57 -1.27
N ALA A 222 -8.43 -1.95 -1.58
CA ALA A 222 -9.74 -2.51 -1.31
C ALA A 222 -9.97 -3.83 -2.05
N SER A 223 -9.51 -3.91 -3.30
CA SER A 223 -9.56 -5.13 -4.10
C SER A 223 -8.72 -6.24 -3.47
N GLU A 224 -7.47 -5.95 -3.09
CA GLU A 224 -6.59 -6.93 -2.42
C GLU A 224 -7.16 -7.41 -1.08
N ILE A 225 -7.66 -6.49 -0.27
CA ILE A 225 -8.32 -6.83 1.00
C ILE A 225 -9.53 -7.73 0.74
N SER A 226 -10.37 -7.40 -0.24
CA SER A 226 -11.56 -8.20 -0.56
C SER A 226 -11.20 -9.63 -0.94
N GLN A 227 -10.10 -9.85 -1.68
CA GLN A 227 -9.63 -11.20 -2.02
C GLN A 227 -9.24 -12.02 -0.80
N ILE A 228 -8.67 -11.39 0.24
CA ILE A 228 -8.32 -12.08 1.50
C ILE A 228 -9.58 -12.48 2.26
N ILE A 229 -10.59 -11.60 2.29
CA ILE A 229 -11.76 -11.76 3.17
C ILE A 229 -13.01 -12.30 2.47
N ILE A 230 -12.97 -12.59 1.16
CA ILE A 230 -14.17 -12.93 0.36
C ILE A 230 -14.91 -14.17 0.90
N ASN A 231 -14.17 -15.16 1.40
CA ASN A 231 -14.70 -16.41 1.95
C ASN A 231 -15.03 -16.32 3.46
N TYR A 232 -14.98 -15.11 4.02
CA TYR A 232 -15.34 -14.92 5.40
C TYR A 232 -16.82 -15.30 5.63
N ARG A 233 -17.07 -16.27 6.53
CA ARG A 233 -18.41 -16.84 6.81
C ARG A 233 -19.15 -17.25 5.54
N GLU A 234 -18.41 -17.87 4.61
CA GLU A 234 -18.98 -18.48 3.41
C GLU A 234 -20.23 -19.32 3.74
N GLY A 235 -21.32 -19.06 3.02
CA GLY A 235 -22.62 -19.71 3.22
C GLY A 235 -23.47 -19.16 4.37
N GLU A 236 -22.93 -18.31 5.26
CA GLU A 236 -23.71 -17.68 6.34
C GLU A 236 -24.06 -16.20 6.06
N ILE A 237 -23.22 -15.49 5.30
CA ILE A 237 -23.46 -14.10 4.89
C ILE A 237 -23.07 -13.90 3.41
N ALA A 238 -23.48 -12.76 2.84
CA ALA A 238 -23.02 -12.36 1.51
C ALA A 238 -21.49 -12.13 1.50
N PRO A 239 -20.80 -12.47 0.39
CA PRO A 239 -19.35 -12.25 0.27
C PRO A 239 -18.95 -10.80 0.51
N LEU A 240 -17.84 -10.60 1.21
CA LEU A 240 -17.30 -9.27 1.51
C LEU A 240 -16.43 -8.78 0.34
N ASP A 241 -17.09 -8.34 -0.73
CA ASP A 241 -16.44 -7.94 -1.98
C ASP A 241 -15.75 -6.56 -1.93
N ASN A 242 -15.18 -6.14 -3.06
CA ASN A 242 -14.51 -4.83 -3.16
C ASN A 242 -15.45 -3.65 -2.82
N ASN A 243 -16.73 -3.73 -3.22
CA ASN A 243 -17.70 -2.67 -2.90
C ASN A 243 -17.97 -2.59 -1.41
N HIS A 244 -18.00 -3.73 -0.72
CA HIS A 244 -18.11 -3.80 0.73
C HIS A 244 -16.94 -3.09 1.42
N VAL A 245 -15.70 -3.34 0.97
CA VAL A 245 -14.50 -2.68 1.53
C VAL A 245 -14.51 -1.17 1.25
N LEU A 246 -14.90 -0.76 0.04
CA LEU A 246 -15.01 0.67 -0.32
C LEU A 246 -16.10 1.40 0.47
N LYS A 247 -17.27 0.77 0.67
CA LYS A 247 -18.35 1.31 1.52
C LYS A 247 -17.91 1.38 2.98
N TRP A 248 -17.10 0.43 3.43
CA TRP A 248 -16.55 0.46 4.77
C TRP A 248 -15.58 1.62 4.97
N ILE A 249 -14.62 1.80 4.07
CA ILE A 249 -13.56 2.80 4.26
C ILE A 249 -14.09 4.23 4.14
N SER A 250 -15.20 4.44 3.43
CA SER A 250 -15.83 5.75 3.28
C SER A 250 -16.36 6.35 4.58
N GLN A 251 -16.43 5.58 5.68
CA GLN A 251 -16.80 6.11 7.00
C GLN A 251 -15.66 6.88 7.70
N PHE A 252 -14.43 6.78 7.18
CA PHE A 252 -13.25 7.46 7.73
C PHE A 252 -12.90 8.72 6.92
N PRO A 253 -12.20 9.69 7.53
CA PRO A 253 -11.74 10.88 6.83
C PRO A 253 -10.92 10.50 5.58
N VAL A 254 -11.19 11.17 4.45
CA VAL A 254 -10.61 10.85 3.13
C VAL A 254 -9.09 10.73 3.18
N ASN A 255 -8.42 11.64 3.90
CA ASN A 255 -6.96 11.67 4.03
C ASN A 255 -6.38 10.45 4.76
N ASP A 256 -7.17 9.76 5.59
CA ASP A 256 -6.72 8.61 6.38
C ASP A 256 -6.98 7.29 5.66
N GLN A 257 -7.91 7.27 4.69
CA GLN A 257 -8.44 6.03 4.09
C GLN A 257 -7.35 5.13 3.50
N TYR A 258 -6.43 5.71 2.71
CA TYR A 258 -5.32 4.97 2.13
C TYR A 258 -4.41 4.35 3.20
N HIS A 259 -4.07 5.11 4.24
CA HIS A 259 -3.18 4.66 5.31
C HIS A 259 -3.85 3.57 6.18
N ILE A 260 -5.15 3.70 6.44
CA ILE A 260 -5.96 2.69 7.12
C ILE A 260 -5.97 1.38 6.31
N LEU A 261 -6.30 1.42 5.01
CA LEU A 261 -6.34 0.22 4.18
C LEU A 261 -4.95 -0.41 4.04
N LYS A 262 -3.91 0.40 3.90
CA LYS A 262 -2.54 -0.09 3.78
C LYS A 262 -2.10 -0.86 5.03
N GLU A 263 -2.31 -0.30 6.22
CA GLU A 263 -1.95 -0.98 7.47
C GLU A 263 -2.80 -2.23 7.70
N LEU A 264 -4.09 -2.14 7.41
CA LEU A 264 -4.99 -3.26 7.52
C LEU A 264 -4.60 -4.42 6.58
N LEU A 265 -4.31 -4.13 5.31
CA LEU A 265 -3.89 -5.14 4.34
C LEU A 265 -2.63 -5.86 4.83
N HIS A 266 -1.68 -5.11 5.40
CA HIS A 266 -0.50 -5.69 6.02
C HIS A 266 -0.88 -6.67 7.15
N ILE A 267 -1.70 -6.26 8.10
CA ILE A 267 -2.15 -7.11 9.21
C ILE A 267 -2.90 -8.34 8.69
N LEU A 268 -3.83 -8.18 7.74
CA LEU A 268 -4.60 -9.30 7.18
C LEU A 268 -3.70 -10.36 6.54
N ASN A 269 -2.65 -9.96 5.83
CA ASN A 269 -1.70 -10.92 5.27
C ASN A 269 -0.99 -11.77 6.33
N ILE A 270 -0.77 -11.20 7.52
CA ILE A 270 -0.10 -11.87 8.64
C ILE A 270 -1.08 -12.73 9.46
N SER A 271 -2.21 -12.14 9.86
CA SER A 271 -3.04 -12.66 10.96
C SER A 271 -4.45 -13.09 10.54
N TYR A 272 -4.79 -13.03 9.24
CA TYR A 272 -6.02 -13.63 8.72
C TYR A 272 -5.84 -15.15 8.55
N LEU A 273 -6.61 -15.91 9.31
CA LEU A 273 -6.70 -17.37 9.26
C LEU A 273 -7.85 -17.75 8.32
N SER A 274 -7.52 -17.97 7.04
CA SER A 274 -8.48 -18.45 6.06
C SER A 274 -8.87 -19.92 6.33
N LYS A 275 -9.95 -20.40 5.71
CA LYS A 275 -10.34 -21.82 5.79
C LYS A 275 -9.25 -22.71 5.20
N GLU A 276 -8.65 -22.29 4.10
CA GLU A 276 -7.55 -22.96 3.43
C GLU A 276 -6.31 -23.03 4.32
N LYS A 277 -5.93 -21.92 4.99
CA LYS A 277 -4.84 -21.92 5.99
C LYS A 277 -5.13 -22.90 7.13
N ALA A 278 -6.37 -22.95 7.62
CA ALA A 278 -6.76 -23.89 8.67
C ALA A 278 -6.65 -25.34 8.22
N MET A 279 -7.12 -25.67 7.01
CA MET A 279 -7.03 -27.01 6.44
C MET A 279 -5.56 -27.41 6.18
N SER A 280 -4.75 -26.51 5.61
CA SER A 280 -3.31 -26.75 5.40
C SER A 280 -2.59 -27.04 6.70
N PHE A 281 -2.85 -26.24 7.74
CA PHE A 281 -2.26 -26.46 9.05
C PHE A 281 -2.68 -27.81 9.66
N ILE A 282 -3.96 -28.19 9.54
CA ILE A 282 -4.43 -29.49 10.01
C ILE A 282 -3.72 -30.62 9.25
N ASP A 283 -3.66 -30.55 7.91
CA ASP A 283 -2.98 -31.54 7.06
C ASP A 283 -1.48 -31.71 7.39
N GLU A 284 -0.82 -30.63 7.82
CA GLU A 284 0.56 -30.63 8.31
C GLU A 284 0.66 -31.25 9.71
N VAL A 285 -0.16 -30.78 10.66
CA VAL A 285 -0.13 -31.22 12.06
C VAL A 285 -0.44 -32.72 12.17
N VAL A 286 -1.31 -33.27 11.33
CA VAL A 286 -1.67 -34.71 11.41
C VAL A 286 -0.53 -35.65 11.03
N SER A 287 0.57 -35.11 10.51
CA SER A 287 1.77 -35.87 10.12
C SER A 287 3.04 -35.35 10.77
N LEU A 288 2.91 -34.40 11.70
CA LEU A 288 4.04 -33.77 12.35
C LEU A 288 4.76 -34.81 13.22
N PRO A 289 6.02 -35.19 12.90
CA PRO A 289 6.69 -36.30 13.59
C PRO A 289 6.78 -36.10 15.11
N GLU A 290 6.90 -34.86 15.56
CA GLU A 290 6.95 -34.51 16.97
C GLU A 290 5.62 -34.73 17.71
N LEU A 291 4.49 -34.80 16.99
CA LEU A 291 3.17 -35.12 17.53
C LEU A 291 2.85 -36.61 17.37
N VAL A 292 2.95 -37.13 16.15
CA VAL A 292 2.42 -38.46 15.80
C VAL A 292 3.43 -39.58 15.95
N THR A 293 4.68 -39.26 16.33
CA THR A 293 5.79 -40.22 16.49
C THR A 293 6.14 -40.98 15.20
N ASP A 294 6.99 -42.00 15.28
CA ASP A 294 7.44 -42.79 14.12
C ASP A 294 6.33 -43.68 13.51
N ASP A 295 5.21 -43.88 14.22
CA ASP A 295 4.05 -44.66 13.75
C ASP A 295 2.74 -43.84 13.84
N PRO A 296 2.43 -43.07 12.78
CA PRO A 296 1.22 -42.24 12.75
C PRO A 296 -0.09 -43.04 12.81
N GLU A 297 -0.14 -44.24 12.19
CA GLU A 297 -1.34 -45.08 12.20
C GLU A 297 -1.63 -45.59 13.62
N TYR A 298 -0.59 -46.04 14.33
CA TYR A 298 -0.71 -46.42 15.73
C TYR A 298 -1.13 -45.23 16.58
N PHE A 299 -0.49 -44.05 16.42
CA PHE A 299 -0.86 -42.86 17.17
C PHE A 299 -2.34 -42.51 16.99
N TRP A 300 -2.80 -42.40 15.75
CA TRP A 300 -4.19 -42.01 15.46
C TRP A 300 -5.23 -43.05 15.90
N ASN A 301 -4.89 -44.34 15.92
CA ASN A 301 -5.77 -45.37 16.48
C ASN A 301 -5.89 -45.33 18.00
N ASN A 302 -4.90 -44.77 18.71
CA ASN A 302 -4.81 -44.84 20.17
C ASN A 302 -5.03 -43.48 20.87
N VAL A 303 -4.93 -42.36 20.14
CA VAL A 303 -5.22 -41.03 20.67
C VAL A 303 -6.73 -40.81 20.81
N SER A 304 -7.13 -39.99 21.79
CA SER A 304 -8.52 -39.53 21.92
C SER A 304 -8.64 -38.04 21.63
N LEU A 305 -9.46 -37.69 20.64
CA LEU A 305 -9.93 -36.32 20.41
C LEU A 305 -10.94 -35.94 21.50
N LEU A 306 -10.76 -34.78 22.11
CA LEU A 306 -11.66 -34.23 23.13
C LEU A 306 -12.74 -33.38 22.46
N ASP A 307 -13.98 -33.85 22.48
CA ASP A 307 -15.19 -33.07 22.17
C ASP A 307 -15.89 -32.70 23.48
N ILE A 308 -15.35 -31.70 24.17
CA ILE A 308 -15.73 -31.33 25.54
C ILE A 308 -16.15 -29.87 25.68
N GLN A 309 -16.12 -29.10 24.59
CA GLN A 309 -16.50 -27.71 24.57
C GLN A 309 -18.01 -27.55 24.80
N ASN A 310 -18.37 -26.98 25.94
CA ASN A 310 -19.76 -26.71 26.28
C ASN A 310 -20.26 -25.44 25.58
N GLY A 311 -20.93 -25.60 24.44
CA GLY A 311 -21.49 -24.51 23.66
C GLY A 311 -20.47 -23.85 22.72
N GLY A 312 -20.68 -24.04 21.42
CA GLY A 312 -19.81 -23.56 20.36
C GLY A 312 -19.64 -24.66 19.32
N SER A 313 -19.73 -24.34 18.02
CA SER A 313 -19.53 -25.34 16.96
C SER A 313 -18.06 -25.45 16.53
N SER A 314 -17.18 -24.53 16.97
CA SER A 314 -15.81 -24.42 16.44
C SER A 314 -14.99 -25.69 16.67
N GLN A 315 -15.04 -26.26 17.88
CA GLN A 315 -14.31 -27.48 18.21
C GLN A 315 -14.82 -28.67 17.38
N LYS A 316 -16.14 -28.85 17.25
CA LYS A 316 -16.72 -29.96 16.47
C LYS A 316 -16.37 -29.90 15.00
N ASP A 317 -16.42 -28.70 14.42
CA ASP A 317 -16.03 -28.49 13.03
C ASP A 317 -14.54 -28.82 12.83
N LEU A 318 -13.67 -28.43 13.76
CA LEU A 318 -12.23 -28.72 13.69
C LEU A 318 -11.91 -30.20 13.94
N ILE A 319 -12.63 -30.86 14.85
CA ILE A 319 -12.53 -32.32 15.06
C ILE A 319 -12.88 -33.05 13.76
N THR A 320 -13.94 -32.63 13.07
CA THR A 320 -14.34 -33.21 11.79
C THR A 320 -13.22 -33.07 10.76
N LEU A 321 -12.64 -31.88 10.62
CA LEU A 321 -11.51 -31.66 9.70
C LEU A 321 -10.29 -32.52 10.04
N VAL A 322 -9.97 -32.70 11.33
CA VAL A 322 -8.89 -33.61 11.76
C VAL A 322 -9.23 -35.05 11.40
N GLN A 323 -10.45 -35.53 11.71
CA GLN A 323 -10.85 -36.90 11.37
C GLN A 323 -10.77 -37.15 9.86
N ASP A 324 -11.26 -36.22 9.03
CA ASP A 324 -11.21 -36.33 7.58
C ASP A 324 -9.76 -36.38 7.07
N ALA A 325 -8.87 -35.52 7.58
CA ALA A 325 -7.46 -35.50 7.21
C ALA A 325 -6.75 -36.80 7.59
N VAL A 326 -7.01 -37.32 8.79
CA VAL A 326 -6.46 -38.60 9.28
C VAL A 326 -6.97 -39.77 8.45
N LEU A 327 -8.29 -39.85 8.22
CA LEU A 327 -8.91 -40.91 7.42
C LEU A 327 -8.34 -40.92 6.00
N LYS A 328 -8.25 -39.76 5.37
CA LYS A 328 -7.70 -39.62 4.01
C LYS A 328 -6.25 -40.08 3.91
N LYS A 329 -5.43 -39.83 4.94
CA LYS A 329 -3.98 -40.04 4.88
C LYS A 329 -3.55 -41.42 5.37
N TYR A 330 -4.22 -41.94 6.37
CA TYR A 330 -3.82 -43.15 7.10
C TYR A 330 -4.90 -44.24 7.10
N ASN A 331 -6.09 -43.96 6.55
CA ASN A 331 -7.22 -44.90 6.52
C ASN A 331 -7.63 -45.41 7.92
N VAL A 332 -7.47 -44.57 8.95
CA VAL A 332 -7.86 -44.82 10.34
C VAL A 332 -8.76 -43.68 10.84
N THR A 333 -9.46 -43.90 11.95
CA THR A 333 -10.32 -42.88 12.58
C THR A 333 -9.96 -42.78 14.06
N ALA A 334 -9.67 -41.56 14.50
CA ALA A 334 -9.33 -41.31 15.90
C ALA A 334 -10.53 -41.47 16.83
N ASN A 335 -10.29 -41.98 18.03
CA ASN A 335 -11.32 -42.08 19.05
C ASN A 335 -11.75 -40.68 19.52
N THR A 336 -13.00 -40.55 19.99
CA THR A 336 -13.51 -39.29 20.57
C THR A 336 -14.02 -39.52 21.99
N ASN A 337 -13.56 -38.69 22.93
CA ASN A 337 -13.89 -38.76 24.37
C ASN A 337 -13.69 -40.15 25.01
N TYR A 338 -12.66 -40.87 24.59
CA TYR A 338 -12.35 -42.22 25.07
C TYR A 338 -11.44 -42.16 26.31
N SER A 339 -11.86 -42.78 27.41
CA SER A 339 -11.28 -42.53 28.75
C SER A 339 -10.03 -43.33 29.10
N THR A 340 -9.64 -44.30 28.27
CA THR A 340 -8.53 -45.24 28.56
C THR A 340 -7.24 -44.93 27.79
N GLY A 341 -7.19 -43.85 27.00
CA GLY A 341 -6.01 -43.43 26.26
C GLY A 341 -4.92 -42.78 27.14
N HIS A 342 -3.68 -42.81 26.65
CA HIS A 342 -2.55 -42.07 27.26
C HIS A 342 -2.32 -40.69 26.63
N ASP A 343 -2.79 -40.48 25.40
CA ASP A 343 -2.66 -39.24 24.65
C ASP A 343 -4.04 -38.69 24.28
N PHE A 344 -4.22 -37.39 24.52
CA PHE A 344 -5.46 -36.67 24.26
C PHE A 344 -5.17 -35.46 23.39
N ILE A 345 -6.09 -35.11 22.49
CA ILE A 345 -6.00 -33.91 21.66
C ILE A 345 -7.18 -32.99 21.99
N TYR A 346 -6.87 -31.75 22.36
CA TYR A 346 -7.85 -30.67 22.42
C TYR A 346 -7.59 -29.73 21.24
N ILE A 347 -8.60 -29.49 20.40
CA ILE A 347 -8.48 -28.59 19.26
C ILE A 347 -9.43 -27.39 19.37
N ASP A 348 -8.93 -26.20 19.01
CA ASP A 348 -9.74 -24.97 18.92
C ASP A 348 -9.20 -24.02 17.84
N ASP A 349 -9.94 -22.93 17.59
CA ASP A 349 -9.56 -21.92 16.60
C ASP A 349 -8.40 -21.03 17.07
N VAL A 350 -8.68 -20.13 18.01
CA VAL A 350 -7.75 -19.08 18.43
C VAL A 350 -7.76 -18.93 19.95
N LEU A 351 -6.59 -19.04 20.55
CA LEU A 351 -6.42 -18.82 21.99
C LEU A 351 -6.10 -17.34 22.30
N PHE A 352 -7.11 -16.61 22.77
CA PHE A 352 -6.95 -15.22 23.24
C PHE A 352 -6.46 -15.16 24.69
N SER A 353 -7.36 -15.13 25.67
CA SER A 353 -7.02 -15.23 27.10
C SER A 353 -6.92 -16.67 27.59
N GLY A 354 -7.47 -17.62 26.83
CA GLY A 354 -7.54 -19.04 27.19
C GLY A 354 -8.65 -19.44 28.16
N ASN A 355 -9.51 -18.52 28.61
CA ASN A 355 -10.51 -18.83 29.65
C ASN A 355 -11.46 -19.98 29.29
N ARG A 356 -11.95 -20.06 28.03
CA ARG A 356 -12.85 -21.14 27.60
C ARG A 356 -12.13 -22.49 27.60
N LEU A 357 -11.07 -22.59 26.81
CA LEU A 357 -10.21 -23.78 26.72
C LEU A 357 -9.78 -24.27 28.11
N ARG A 358 -9.33 -23.34 28.97
CA ARG A 358 -8.96 -23.63 30.34
C ARG A 358 -10.15 -24.21 31.12
N SER A 359 -11.31 -23.58 31.07
CA SER A 359 -12.50 -24.06 31.79
C SER A 359 -12.90 -25.47 31.36
N ASP A 360 -12.91 -25.73 30.05
CA ASP A 360 -13.27 -27.04 29.49
C ASP A 360 -12.27 -28.11 29.98
N LEU A 361 -10.96 -27.84 29.87
CA LEU A 361 -9.92 -28.75 30.31
C LEU A 361 -9.83 -28.88 31.83
N GLU A 362 -10.05 -27.83 32.64
CA GLU A 362 -10.02 -27.91 34.10
C GLU A 362 -11.13 -28.82 34.64
N SER A 363 -12.34 -28.72 34.06
CA SER A 363 -13.45 -29.62 34.34
C SER A 363 -13.11 -31.05 33.92
N TRP A 364 -12.58 -31.22 32.71
CA TRP A 364 -12.21 -32.56 32.22
C TRP A 364 -11.07 -33.20 33.02
N ILE A 365 -10.04 -32.42 33.38
CA ILE A 365 -8.93 -32.84 34.23
C ILE A 365 -9.44 -33.30 35.59
N LYS A 366 -10.41 -32.59 36.17
CA LYS A 366 -10.97 -32.98 37.46
C LYS A 366 -11.74 -34.29 37.35
N ASP A 367 -12.68 -34.37 36.41
CA ASP A 367 -13.74 -35.37 36.44
C ASP A 367 -13.42 -36.62 35.59
N TYR A 368 -12.55 -36.52 34.58
CA TYR A 368 -12.37 -37.59 33.58
C TYR A 368 -10.91 -37.95 33.25
N ALA A 369 -9.94 -37.05 33.42
CA ALA A 369 -8.56 -37.34 33.01
C ALA A 369 -7.95 -38.56 33.76
N PRO A 370 -7.14 -39.39 33.09
CA PRO A 370 -6.36 -40.44 33.77
C PRO A 370 -5.36 -39.88 34.80
N SER A 371 -4.82 -40.74 35.65
CA SER A 371 -3.77 -40.37 36.62
C SER A 371 -2.49 -39.88 35.95
N SER A 372 -2.18 -40.36 34.75
CA SER A 372 -1.04 -39.91 33.94
C SER A 372 -1.40 -39.90 32.46
N CYS A 373 -1.19 -38.78 31.78
CA CYS A 373 -1.44 -38.65 30.33
C CYS A 373 -0.72 -37.44 29.72
N THR A 374 -0.74 -37.36 28.39
CA THR A 374 -0.37 -36.18 27.61
C THR A 374 -1.62 -35.53 27.02
N ILE A 375 -1.71 -34.21 27.07
CA ILE A 375 -2.73 -33.42 26.38
C ILE A 375 -2.04 -32.53 25.35
N ASN A 376 -2.28 -32.83 24.08
CA ASN A 376 -1.85 -32.06 22.92
C ASN A 376 -2.90 -31.01 22.60
N ILE A 377 -2.58 -29.75 22.83
CA ILE A 377 -3.44 -28.61 22.57
C ILE A 377 -3.10 -28.04 21.20
N ILE A 378 -4.01 -28.17 20.25
CA ILE A 378 -3.84 -27.73 18.87
C ILE A 378 -4.73 -26.50 18.66
N VAL A 379 -4.13 -25.37 18.30
CA VAL A 379 -4.86 -24.13 17.98
C VAL A 379 -4.31 -23.54 16.69
N LEU A 380 -5.15 -22.94 15.84
CA LEU A 380 -4.64 -22.29 14.62
C LEU A 380 -3.72 -21.13 14.98
N ALA A 381 -4.12 -20.34 15.97
CA ALA A 381 -3.29 -19.25 16.48
C ALA A 381 -3.45 -19.04 17.98
N TYR A 382 -2.44 -18.43 18.60
CA TYR A 382 -2.57 -17.95 19.98
C TYR A 382 -1.85 -16.63 20.22
N TYR A 383 -2.24 -15.98 21.31
CA TYR A 383 -1.39 -14.99 21.95
C TYR A 383 -0.56 -15.60 23.09
N LEU A 384 0.72 -15.21 23.16
CA LEU A 384 1.70 -15.75 24.12
C LEU A 384 1.25 -15.62 25.58
N GLY A 385 0.61 -14.50 25.96
CA GLY A 385 0.12 -14.31 27.32
C GLY A 385 -1.05 -15.23 27.67
N GLY A 386 -1.91 -15.54 26.69
CA GLY A 386 -3.00 -16.51 26.85
C GLY A 386 -2.47 -17.92 27.03
N GLN A 387 -1.52 -18.32 26.19
CA GLN A 387 -0.88 -19.64 26.24
C GLN A 387 -0.15 -19.85 27.56
N TYR A 388 0.65 -18.85 27.99
CA TYR A 388 1.38 -18.89 29.25
C TYR A 388 0.42 -19.03 30.45
N TYR A 389 -0.59 -18.17 30.53
CA TYR A 389 -1.56 -18.19 31.64
C TYR A 389 -2.36 -19.49 31.69
N CYS A 390 -2.81 -19.99 30.53
CA CYS A 390 -3.58 -21.22 30.45
C CYS A 390 -2.75 -22.42 30.88
N THR A 391 -1.50 -22.54 30.39
CA THR A 391 -0.59 -23.63 30.76
C THR A 391 -0.36 -23.68 32.27
N GLN A 392 -0.04 -22.54 32.90
CA GLN A 392 0.16 -22.49 34.34
C GLN A 392 -1.07 -22.95 35.13
N LYS A 393 -2.26 -22.51 34.74
CA LYS A 393 -3.50 -22.89 35.44
C LYS A 393 -3.85 -24.35 35.26
N LEU A 394 -3.62 -24.92 34.08
CA LEU A 394 -3.84 -26.33 33.82
C LEU A 394 -2.85 -27.22 34.61
N GLU A 395 -1.58 -26.81 34.70
CA GLU A 395 -0.58 -27.49 35.54
C GLU A 395 -0.93 -27.42 37.03
N GLU A 396 -1.34 -26.25 37.53
CA GLU A 396 -1.84 -26.08 38.90
C GLU A 396 -3.05 -27.01 39.15
N LYS A 397 -3.99 -27.07 38.20
CA LYS A 397 -5.17 -27.94 38.31
C LYS A 397 -4.80 -29.42 38.34
N ALA A 398 -3.89 -29.85 37.46
CA ALA A 398 -3.41 -31.23 37.44
C ALA A 398 -2.76 -31.62 38.79
N LYS A 399 -1.92 -30.73 39.35
CA LYS A 399 -1.32 -30.91 40.68
C LYS A 399 -2.37 -31.02 41.79
N LEU A 400 -3.36 -30.12 41.79
CA LEU A 400 -4.46 -30.14 42.78
C LEU A 400 -5.31 -31.42 42.70
N CYS A 401 -5.43 -32.01 41.51
CA CYS A 401 -6.12 -33.29 41.31
C CYS A 401 -5.21 -34.52 41.48
N SER A 402 -3.95 -34.32 41.89
CA SER A 402 -2.94 -35.39 42.01
C SER A 402 -2.73 -36.19 40.72
N LYS A 403 -2.78 -35.51 39.57
CA LYS A 403 -2.58 -36.10 38.23
C LYS A 403 -1.26 -35.63 37.63
N SER A 404 -0.56 -36.54 36.95
CA SER A 404 0.67 -36.27 36.20
C SER A 404 0.34 -36.02 34.73
N ILE A 405 0.05 -34.77 34.37
CA ILE A 405 -0.38 -34.41 33.02
C ILE A 405 0.69 -33.58 32.32
N LYS A 406 1.14 -34.03 31.14
CA LYS A 406 2.02 -33.26 30.25
C LYS A 406 1.17 -32.46 29.26
N PHE A 407 1.44 -31.17 29.13
CA PHE A 407 0.77 -30.32 28.14
C PHE A 407 1.73 -29.98 27.00
N THR A 408 1.29 -30.18 25.76
CA THR A 408 2.03 -29.82 24.54
C THR A 408 1.17 -28.87 23.70
N TRP A 409 1.78 -27.87 23.05
CA TRP A 409 1.06 -26.86 22.28
C TRP A 409 1.50 -26.85 20.81
N TRP A 410 0.53 -26.83 19.91
CA TRP A 410 0.73 -26.81 18.46
C TRP A 410 -0.04 -25.65 17.84
N ARG A 411 0.60 -24.90 16.94
CA ARG A 411 0.05 -23.67 16.34
C ARG A 411 0.66 -23.31 14.99
N ALA A 412 -0.15 -22.67 14.14
CA ALA A 412 0.31 -22.06 12.90
C ALA A 412 0.85 -20.63 13.12
N THR A 413 0.23 -19.87 14.03
CA THR A 413 0.59 -18.47 14.28
C THR A 413 0.67 -18.17 15.77
N GLU A 414 1.69 -17.43 16.18
CA GLU A 414 1.83 -16.92 17.53
C GLU A 414 2.10 -15.42 17.54
N LEU A 415 1.46 -14.69 18.46
CA LEU A 415 1.58 -13.24 18.58
C LEU A 415 1.78 -12.80 20.04
N GLU A 416 2.37 -11.62 20.24
CA GLU A 416 2.69 -11.06 21.55
C GLU A 416 1.52 -10.28 22.16
N ASN A 417 1.20 -10.55 23.43
CA ASN A 417 0.27 -9.73 24.24
C ASN A 417 0.57 -9.75 25.75
N ARG A 418 1.72 -10.29 26.17
CA ARG A 418 2.12 -10.38 27.57
C ARG A 418 2.29 -8.98 28.12
N LYS A 419 1.80 -8.76 29.35
CA LYS A 419 1.83 -7.46 30.03
C LYS A 419 3.23 -6.83 30.08
N LYS A 420 4.28 -7.64 30.23
CA LYS A 420 5.69 -7.20 30.22
C LYS A 420 6.09 -6.49 28.92
N TYR A 421 5.47 -6.87 27.81
CA TYR A 421 5.76 -6.37 26.46
C TYR A 421 4.61 -5.52 25.92
N TYR A 422 3.81 -4.90 26.80
CA TYR A 422 2.59 -4.17 26.41
C TYR A 422 2.84 -3.17 25.28
N ASN A 423 3.91 -2.37 25.39
CA ASN A 423 4.24 -1.35 24.39
C ASN A 423 4.68 -1.94 23.03
N HIS A 424 5.09 -3.21 22.99
CA HIS A 424 5.52 -3.94 21.79
C HIS A 424 4.51 -5.04 21.39
N SER A 425 3.32 -5.05 22.00
CA SER A 425 2.33 -6.10 21.77
C SER A 425 1.70 -6.00 20.39
N ASP A 426 1.22 -7.13 19.91
CA ASP A 426 0.51 -7.31 18.63
C ASP A 426 -1.00 -7.16 18.77
N VAL A 427 -1.48 -6.63 19.90
CA VAL A 427 -2.88 -6.24 20.07
C VAL A 427 -3.03 -4.75 19.81
N TYR A 428 -4.21 -4.30 19.38
CA TYR A 428 -4.43 -2.88 19.22
C TYR A 428 -4.45 -2.21 20.61
N SER A 429 -3.72 -1.12 20.76
CA SER A 429 -3.64 -0.34 22.00
C SER A 429 -3.13 1.07 21.70
N ALA A 430 -4.06 2.02 21.63
CA ALA A 430 -3.78 3.39 21.24
C ALA A 430 -2.77 4.10 22.16
N THR A 431 -1.93 4.93 21.55
CA THR A 431 -0.97 5.82 22.23
C THR A 431 -1.58 7.17 22.60
N PHE A 432 -2.70 7.54 21.97
CA PHE A 432 -3.51 8.70 22.31
C PHE A 432 -5.00 8.38 22.11
N PHE A 433 -5.86 9.26 22.63
CA PHE A 433 -7.29 9.15 22.41
C PHE A 433 -7.73 10.30 21.50
N PRO A 434 -8.38 10.03 20.36
CA PRO A 434 -8.85 11.06 19.44
C PRO A 434 -9.74 12.08 20.13
N ASN A 435 -9.62 13.35 19.75
CA ASN A 435 -10.51 14.42 20.22
C ASN A 435 -11.87 14.36 19.50
N ASN A 436 -12.54 13.22 19.62
CA ASN A 436 -13.86 12.94 19.05
C ASN A 436 -14.89 12.91 20.18
N THR A 437 -16.01 13.62 20.04
CA THR A 437 -17.05 13.76 21.07
C THR A 437 -17.52 12.43 21.63
N ASP A 438 -17.63 11.41 20.78
CA ASP A 438 -18.14 10.10 21.19
C ASP A 438 -17.09 9.29 21.92
N VAL A 439 -15.85 9.35 21.45
CA VAL A 439 -14.69 8.80 22.16
C VAL A 439 -14.57 9.44 23.54
N GLN A 440 -14.60 10.78 23.65
CA GLN A 440 -14.51 11.49 24.93
C GLN A 440 -15.67 11.14 25.87
N SER A 441 -16.89 11.09 25.34
CA SER A 441 -18.07 10.66 26.11
C SER A 441 -17.90 9.25 26.67
N TYR A 442 -17.40 8.33 25.84
CA TYR A 442 -17.11 6.96 26.24
C TYR A 442 -16.01 6.87 27.31
N LEU A 443 -14.93 7.65 27.19
CA LEU A 443 -13.88 7.74 28.19
C LEU A 443 -14.39 8.25 29.55
N ASN A 444 -15.32 9.21 29.54
CA ASN A 444 -15.95 9.73 30.75
C ASN A 444 -16.80 8.66 31.45
N VAL A 445 -17.57 7.87 30.68
CA VAL A 445 -18.34 6.73 31.23
C VAL A 445 -17.42 5.72 31.88
N LEU A 446 -16.32 5.35 31.22
CA LEU A 446 -15.36 4.40 31.78
C LEU A 446 -14.70 4.94 33.05
N THR A 447 -14.27 6.20 33.03
CA THR A 447 -13.63 6.86 34.19
C THR A 447 -14.60 6.97 35.36
N GLY A 448 -15.84 7.40 35.13
CA GLY A 448 -16.89 7.49 36.16
C GLY A 448 -17.29 6.14 36.75
N ALA A 449 -17.14 5.05 35.98
CA ALA A 449 -17.34 3.69 36.45
C ALA A 449 -16.12 3.07 37.16
N GLY A 450 -15.03 3.82 37.36
CA GLY A 450 -13.82 3.34 38.04
C GLY A 450 -12.85 2.56 37.14
N TYR A 451 -12.98 2.69 35.81
CA TYR A 451 -12.15 2.01 34.81
C TYR A 451 -11.41 3.01 33.89
N PRO A 452 -10.61 3.95 34.42
CA PRO A 452 -9.87 4.90 33.59
C PRO A 452 -8.88 4.15 32.70
N PRO A 453 -8.95 4.32 31.37
CA PRO A 453 -8.10 3.56 30.46
C PRO A 453 -6.71 4.17 30.31
N PHE A 454 -5.68 3.32 30.29
CA PHE A 454 -4.31 3.75 30.06
C PHE A 454 -3.92 3.70 28.57
N LYS A 455 -2.92 4.51 28.22
CA LYS A 455 -2.34 4.60 26.88
C LYS A 455 -1.04 3.79 26.83
N ARG A 456 -0.74 3.26 25.65
CA ARG A 456 0.58 2.73 25.34
C ARG A 456 1.59 3.88 25.18
N GLU A 457 2.86 3.63 25.49
CA GLU A 457 3.94 4.55 25.11
C GLU A 457 4.30 4.43 23.62
N VAL A 458 4.46 5.57 22.95
CA VAL A 458 4.96 5.61 21.56
C VAL A 458 6.37 5.02 21.52
N LEU A 459 6.57 4.00 20.70
CA LEU A 459 7.89 3.39 20.55
C LEU A 459 8.79 4.30 19.72
N LYS A 460 9.97 4.63 20.26
CA LYS A 460 11.08 5.20 19.50
C LYS A 460 11.90 4.04 18.93
N ASN A 461 12.29 4.13 17.66
CA ASN A 461 12.92 3.04 16.90
C ASN A 461 14.03 2.28 17.66
N PRO A 462 14.16 0.95 17.44
CA PRO A 462 13.49 0.18 16.39
C PRO A 462 12.08 -0.31 16.78
N TYR A 463 11.09 -0.02 15.92
CA TYR A 463 9.77 -0.61 16.00
C TYR A 463 9.84 -2.07 15.51
N ASN A 464 9.50 -3.03 16.37
CA ASN A 464 9.55 -4.45 16.03
C ASN A 464 8.24 -5.12 16.49
N SER A 465 7.26 -5.16 15.59
CA SER A 465 6.05 -5.97 15.73
C SER A 465 5.93 -6.88 14.51
N PRO A 466 5.63 -8.17 14.69
CA PRO A 466 5.33 -9.07 13.58
C PRO A 466 4.01 -8.73 12.87
N CYS A 467 3.10 -7.96 13.49
CA CYS A 467 1.77 -7.66 12.97
C CYS A 467 1.67 -6.31 12.24
N PHE A 468 2.35 -5.28 12.74
CA PHE A 468 2.15 -3.90 12.29
C PHE A 468 3.32 -3.44 11.40
N SER A 469 3.03 -2.69 10.34
CA SER A 469 4.05 -2.28 9.36
C SER A 469 4.97 -1.18 9.89
N SER A 470 4.43 -0.35 10.79
CA SER A 470 5.13 0.77 11.42
C SER A 470 4.37 1.29 12.63
N GLU A 471 5.06 2.03 13.51
CA GLU A 471 4.43 2.74 14.63
C GLU A 471 3.34 3.72 14.13
N GLN A 472 3.60 4.45 13.03
CA GLN A 472 2.63 5.38 12.45
C GLN A 472 1.41 4.66 11.89
N GLY A 473 1.60 3.56 11.14
CA GLY A 473 0.50 2.77 10.60
C GLY A 473 -0.38 2.20 11.70
N ARG A 474 0.23 1.62 12.75
CA ARG A 474 -0.46 1.16 13.95
C ARG A 474 -1.31 2.26 14.59
N GLN A 475 -0.75 3.46 14.81
CA GLN A 475 -1.47 4.58 15.41
C GLN A 475 -2.67 5.01 14.58
N THR A 476 -2.51 5.16 13.26
CA THR A 476 -3.58 5.51 12.34
C THR A 476 -4.73 4.49 12.42
N LEU A 477 -4.41 3.19 12.43
CA LEU A 477 -5.42 2.14 12.50
C LEU A 477 -6.08 2.04 13.89
N GLU A 478 -5.32 2.22 14.97
CA GLU A 478 -5.83 2.23 16.35
C GLU A 478 -6.82 3.37 16.58
N GLU A 479 -6.53 4.58 16.08
CA GLU A 479 -7.43 5.73 16.12
C GLU A 479 -8.73 5.46 15.34
N ALA A 480 -8.60 4.95 14.11
CA ALA A 480 -9.74 4.60 13.27
C ALA A 480 -10.63 3.56 13.97
N PHE A 481 -10.03 2.49 14.50
CA PHE A 481 -10.76 1.40 15.14
C PHE A 481 -11.39 1.82 16.47
N LEU A 482 -10.73 2.66 17.26
CA LEU A 482 -11.33 3.22 18.48
C LEU A 482 -12.58 4.05 18.13
N THR A 483 -12.45 4.97 17.19
CA THR A 483 -13.54 5.87 16.79
C THR A 483 -14.75 5.07 16.28
N ALA A 484 -14.52 4.16 15.32
CA ALA A 484 -15.58 3.33 14.78
C ALA A 484 -16.14 2.35 15.83
N GLY A 485 -15.28 1.74 16.64
CA GLY A 485 -15.69 0.84 17.72
C GLY A 485 -16.66 1.50 18.69
N VAL A 486 -16.41 2.76 19.10
CA VAL A 486 -17.33 3.50 19.98
C VAL A 486 -18.69 3.71 19.33
N GLN A 487 -18.74 3.99 18.03
CA GLN A 487 -20.01 4.08 17.29
C GLN A 487 -20.76 2.75 17.26
N ILE A 488 -20.05 1.66 16.99
CA ILE A 488 -20.60 0.30 16.98
C ILE A 488 -21.18 -0.02 18.36
N ARG A 489 -20.43 0.32 19.41
CA ARG A 489 -20.84 0.10 20.79
C ARG A 489 -22.14 0.84 21.10
N LYS A 490 -22.29 2.10 20.72
CA LYS A 490 -23.54 2.86 20.94
C LYS A 490 -24.77 2.19 20.33
N LYS A 491 -24.62 1.51 19.19
CA LYS A 491 -25.71 0.76 18.53
C LYS A 491 -26.08 -0.54 19.26
N CYS A 492 -25.25 -1.01 20.19
CA CYS A 492 -25.47 -2.26 20.93
C CYS A 492 -26.10 -2.01 22.30
N SER A 493 -27.36 -1.61 22.33
CA SER A 493 -28.08 -1.27 23.58
C SER A 493 -28.16 -2.40 24.61
N LEU A 494 -28.03 -3.66 24.18
CA LEU A 494 -28.03 -4.83 25.06
C LEU A 494 -26.72 -5.07 25.82
N LEU A 495 -25.64 -4.35 25.48
CA LEU A 495 -24.36 -4.48 26.17
C LEU A 495 -24.25 -3.42 27.29
N PRO A 496 -23.52 -3.68 28.39
CA PRO A 496 -23.27 -2.68 29.46
C PRO A 496 -22.41 -1.52 28.95
N GLU A 497 -22.73 -0.26 29.27
CA GLU A 497 -22.03 0.93 28.74
C GLU A 497 -20.51 0.91 28.95
N THR A 498 -20.05 0.22 30.00
CA THR A 498 -18.64 -0.02 30.33
C THR A 498 -17.96 -1.15 29.54
N MET A 499 -18.68 -1.83 28.65
CA MET A 499 -18.11 -2.86 27.79
C MET A 499 -17.23 -2.23 26.71
N ARG A 500 -16.10 -2.89 26.39
CA ARG A 500 -15.16 -2.46 25.35
C ARG A 500 -15.85 -2.28 23.99
N PRO A 501 -15.40 -1.34 23.13
CA PRO A 501 -16.13 -1.05 21.90
C PRO A 501 -16.01 -2.16 20.84
N LEU A 502 -14.97 -2.99 20.93
CA LEU A 502 -14.63 -4.05 19.99
C LEU A 502 -14.46 -5.41 20.69
N GLY A 503 -15.34 -5.76 21.63
CA GLY A 503 -15.45 -7.12 22.16
C GLY A 503 -16.18 -7.27 23.49
N TYR A 504 -16.07 -8.46 24.10
CA TYR A 504 -16.94 -8.92 25.19
C TYR A 504 -16.44 -8.77 26.66
N SER A 505 -15.47 -7.89 26.98
CA SER A 505 -14.93 -7.78 28.35
C SER A 505 -14.93 -6.36 28.91
N LYS A 506 -15.07 -6.25 30.24
CA LYS A 506 -14.73 -5.06 31.03
C LYS A 506 -13.24 -5.14 31.34
N LEU A 507 -12.40 -4.29 30.79
CA LEU A 507 -10.97 -4.24 31.11
C LEU A 507 -10.61 -2.84 31.58
N ASN A 508 -9.62 -2.75 32.49
CA ASN A 508 -8.96 -1.50 32.88
C ASN A 508 -8.05 -0.94 31.77
N THR A 509 -8.13 -1.52 30.56
CA THR A 509 -7.28 -1.20 29.42
C THR A 509 -8.22 -0.98 28.23
N LEU A 510 -7.98 0.07 27.45
CA LEU A 510 -8.60 0.25 26.13
C LEU A 510 -7.79 -0.47 25.05
N GLY A 511 -7.16 -1.60 25.36
CA GLY A 511 -6.55 -2.45 24.36
C GLY A 511 -7.65 -2.94 23.41
N PHE A 512 -7.81 -2.25 22.29
CA PHE A 512 -8.72 -2.62 21.22
C PHE A 512 -8.32 -4.02 20.74
N GLY A 513 -9.31 -4.85 20.43
CA GLY A 513 -9.19 -5.91 19.42
C GLY A 513 -8.00 -6.88 19.38
N SER A 514 -8.30 -8.15 19.16
CA SER A 514 -7.32 -9.02 18.53
C SER A 514 -6.96 -8.53 17.11
N THR A 515 -5.69 -8.59 16.74
CA THR A 515 -5.22 -8.53 15.35
C THR A 515 -5.44 -9.84 14.61
N ILE A 516 -5.51 -10.98 15.31
CA ILE A 516 -5.91 -12.27 14.72
C ILE A 516 -7.37 -12.20 14.29
N ILE A 517 -7.63 -12.66 13.06
CA ILE A 517 -8.94 -12.73 12.43
C ILE A 517 -9.10 -14.13 11.86
N ALA A 518 -10.22 -14.80 12.15
CA ALA A 518 -10.53 -16.10 11.55
C ALA A 518 -11.58 -15.95 10.44
N TYR A 519 -11.58 -16.87 9.47
CA TYR A 519 -12.61 -16.96 8.42
C TYR A 519 -14.02 -17.24 8.95
N ARG A 520 -14.14 -17.57 10.24
CA ARG A 520 -15.40 -17.84 10.95
C ARG A 520 -15.57 -16.85 12.10
N ASN A 521 -16.80 -16.68 12.57
CA ASN A 521 -17.09 -15.72 13.63
C ASN A 521 -16.48 -16.14 14.96
N CYS A 522 -15.63 -15.31 15.55
CA CYS A 522 -15.10 -15.52 16.89
C CYS A 522 -15.42 -14.32 17.80
N PRO A 523 -16.03 -14.50 19.00
CA PRO A 523 -16.46 -13.40 19.87
C PRO A 523 -15.35 -12.45 20.37
N ASN A 524 -14.09 -12.85 20.23
CA ASN A 524 -12.92 -12.12 20.68
C ASN A 524 -12.07 -11.55 19.53
N THR A 525 -12.37 -11.90 18.28
CA THR A 525 -11.87 -11.14 17.14
C THR A 525 -12.56 -9.79 17.21
N THR A 526 -11.80 -8.72 16.94
CA THR A 526 -12.37 -7.40 16.66
C THR A 526 -13.62 -7.63 15.80
N PRO A 527 -14.84 -7.26 16.22
CA PRO A 527 -15.95 -7.23 15.29
C PRO A 527 -15.47 -6.28 14.22
N LEU A 528 -15.03 -6.90 13.14
CA LEU A 528 -14.14 -6.27 12.22
C LEU A 528 -14.89 -5.04 11.76
N VAL A 529 -14.26 -3.87 11.80
CA VAL A 529 -14.98 -2.63 11.51
C VAL A 529 -15.66 -2.73 10.12
N PHE A 530 -15.16 -3.59 9.21
CA PHE A 530 -15.80 -3.94 7.93
C PHE A 530 -17.24 -4.44 8.05
N TRP A 531 -17.65 -5.04 9.16
CA TRP A 531 -18.80 -5.95 9.20
C TRP A 531 -20.01 -5.31 9.82
N VAL A 532 -19.80 -4.10 10.32
CA VAL A 532 -20.81 -3.26 10.91
C VAL A 532 -21.27 -2.24 9.87
N GLY A 533 -21.68 -2.76 8.71
CA GLY A 533 -22.23 -2.02 7.58
C GLY A 533 -23.60 -2.59 7.19
N GLU A 534 -24.33 -1.90 6.32
CA GLU A 534 -25.69 -2.31 5.95
C GLU A 534 -25.75 -3.57 5.08
N PRO A 535 -26.66 -4.52 5.41
CA PRO A 535 -27.54 -4.47 6.58
C PRO A 535 -26.73 -4.72 7.86
N TRP A 536 -27.00 -3.90 8.90
CA TRP A 536 -26.42 -4.08 10.22
C TRP A 536 -26.61 -5.53 10.65
N TYR A 537 -25.54 -6.30 10.64
CA TYR A 537 -25.50 -7.60 11.27
C TYR A 537 -25.30 -7.28 12.75
N PRO A 538 -26.35 -7.39 13.60
CA PRO A 538 -26.16 -7.15 15.02
C PRO A 538 -24.98 -7.96 15.49
N LEU A 539 -24.23 -7.38 16.43
CA LEU A 539 -23.22 -8.06 17.23
C LEU A 539 -23.87 -9.29 17.89
N PHE A 540 -23.83 -10.31 17.06
CA PHE A 540 -24.40 -11.63 16.96
C PHE A 540 -25.37 -12.10 18.06
N PRO A 541 -26.60 -12.54 17.73
CA PRO A 541 -27.10 -13.72 18.42
C PRO A 541 -26.10 -14.83 18.11
N ARG A 542 -25.19 -15.13 19.05
CA ARG A 542 -24.38 -16.34 18.94
C ARG A 542 -25.37 -17.50 18.72
N LYS A 543 -25.07 -18.47 17.85
CA LYS A 543 -25.80 -19.77 17.90
C LYS A 543 -25.81 -20.35 19.34
N THR A 544 -24.85 -19.93 20.19
CA THR A 544 -24.76 -20.25 21.62
C THR A 544 -25.49 -19.27 22.58
N ASN A 545 -25.97 -18.12 22.10
CA ASN A 545 -26.75 -17.13 22.88
C ASN A 545 -28.25 -17.30 22.68
N LEU A 546 -28.67 -18.25 21.85
CA LEU A 546 -29.99 -18.84 21.97
C LEU A 546 -30.01 -19.54 23.34
N LYS A 547 -30.36 -18.79 24.39
CA LYS A 547 -31.01 -19.40 25.54
C LYS A 547 -32.09 -20.30 24.95
N LYS A 548 -32.00 -21.61 25.20
CA LYS A 548 -33.19 -22.46 25.14
C LYS A 548 -34.27 -21.68 25.91
N LYS A 549 -35.29 -21.23 25.19
CA LYS A 549 -36.51 -20.73 25.82
C LYS A 549 -37.11 -21.84 26.66
#